data_AF-A0A3G2T001-F1
#
_entry.id   AF-A0A3G2T001-F1
#
_cell.length_a   1.000
_cell.length_b   1.000
_cell.length_c   1.000
_cell.angle_alpha   90.00
_cell.angle_beta   90.00
_cell.angle_gamma   90.00
#
_symmetry.space_group_name_H-M   'P 1'
#
loop_
_entity.id
_entity.type
_entity.pdbx_description
1 polymer ?
#
loop_
_entity_poly.entity_id
_entity_poly.type
_entity_poly.pdbx_seq_one_letter_code
_entity_poly.pdbx_strand_id
1 'polypeptide(L)'
;MKYKKMFLSFSLCGSLLLVACQKNDQKVSASESGQKQDVTQHNVAPKKDNKTLMLEAIKKSNKELLGGTCKIVSDVDDESLIIGDLNHDSKADFLYGYAKVWECDAQVPAYEYAVFLQNKDGSYRLASIFAAGMQDHLDRVEFNRIENNIIKGVIPYSKEKVQYIYKNKSLEEIEDPNKKTIIQLGKQMYSNSSPFFGELDRMSYVADEVECGGFFPDDQAEKSTTIDHYDLHIANDQMVVMGVFGLTAKDQVQVMGKTVTSATTLSQVKQLFKTGYSLDESKNSTNTIGAASEDAAKLKYDVMLSINTKDMDDAYLFYFKNNQLIAVQYFIPC
;
A
#
# COMPACT_ATOMS: atom_id res chain seq x y z
N MET A 1 1.76 22.11 -41.44
CA MET A 1 0.93 22.75 -40.41
C MET A 1 1.60 22.46 -39.06
N LYS A 2 2.48 23.28 -38.45
CA LYS A 2 2.30 24.58 -37.73
C LYS A 2 1.01 24.58 -36.91
N TYR A 3 1.04 24.49 -35.56
CA TYR A 3 1.38 25.51 -34.54
C TYR A 3 2.01 24.86 -33.28
N LYS A 4 3.19 25.27 -32.78
CA LYS A 4 3.61 26.44 -31.96
C LYS A 4 3.50 26.21 -30.43
N LYS A 5 4.68 26.08 -29.80
CA LYS A 5 4.96 26.22 -28.36
C LYS A 5 4.67 27.66 -27.88
N MET A 6 4.21 27.81 -26.64
CA MET A 6 4.20 29.10 -25.94
C MET A 6 5.03 28.97 -24.65
N PHE A 7 6.17 29.65 -24.66
CA PHE A 7 6.88 30.09 -23.46
C PHE A 7 6.25 31.41 -23.02
N LEU A 8 6.08 31.61 -21.72
CA LEU A 8 6.01 32.95 -21.15
C LEU A 8 7.10 33.10 -20.08
N SER A 9 8.10 33.90 -20.43
CA SER A 9 8.98 34.61 -19.51
C SER A 9 8.66 36.09 -19.67
N PHE A 10 8.44 36.81 -18.56
CA PHE A 10 8.73 38.24 -18.51
C PHE A 10 9.36 38.61 -17.17
N SER A 11 10.36 39.47 -17.32
CA SER A 11 11.39 39.89 -16.38
C SER A 11 10.99 41.13 -15.58
N LEU A 12 11.61 41.26 -14.40
CA LEU A 12 12.04 42.42 -13.60
C LEU A 12 11.50 43.84 -13.91
N CYS A 13 11.21 44.59 -12.84
CA CYS A 13 11.97 45.77 -12.35
C CYS A 13 11.44 46.11 -10.92
N GLY A 14 12.28 46.27 -9.87
CA GLY A 14 12.92 47.53 -9.46
C GLY A 14 11.90 48.43 -8.72
N SER A 15 12.07 48.94 -7.49
CA SER A 15 13.25 49.38 -6.76
C SER A 15 12.87 49.74 -5.30
N LEU A 16 13.87 49.71 -4.40
CA LEU A 16 14.12 50.53 -3.21
C LEU A 16 12.98 51.28 -2.50
N LEU A 17 12.93 51.14 -1.15
CA LEU A 17 13.23 52.25 -0.23
C LEU A 17 13.51 51.76 1.20
N LEU A 18 14.75 51.99 1.64
CA LEU A 18 15.20 52.03 3.03
C LEU A 18 14.61 53.27 3.71
N VAL A 19 14.11 53.13 4.94
CA VAL A 19 14.20 54.19 5.96
C VAL A 19 14.53 53.53 7.31
N ALA A 20 15.74 53.83 7.79
CA ALA A 20 16.14 53.69 9.18
C ALA A 20 16.05 55.08 9.83
N CYS A 21 15.47 55.16 11.03
CA CYS A 21 15.68 56.21 12.04
C CYS A 21 15.32 55.57 13.38
N GLN A 22 16.30 55.18 14.20
CA GLN A 22 17.02 55.98 15.20
C GLN A 22 16.42 55.83 16.61
N LYS A 23 17.28 55.32 17.49
CA LYS A 23 17.13 55.23 18.94
C LYS A 23 16.82 56.59 19.56
N ASN A 24 16.06 56.58 20.65
CA ASN A 24 16.43 57.39 21.81
C ASN A 24 15.98 56.70 23.11
N ASP A 25 16.95 56.47 23.99
CA ASP A 25 16.76 56.10 25.38
C ASP A 25 16.33 57.34 26.17
N GLN A 26 15.34 57.21 27.07
CA GLN A 26 15.27 58.08 28.24
C GLN A 26 14.64 57.37 29.45
N LYS A 27 15.39 57.48 30.55
CA LYS A 27 15.20 56.94 31.90
C LYS A 27 14.09 57.68 32.69
N VAL A 28 13.42 56.91 33.54
CA VAL A 28 13.05 57.16 34.96
C VAL A 28 12.15 58.39 35.28
N SER A 29 10.98 58.13 35.89
CA SER A 29 10.70 58.47 37.31
C SER A 29 9.29 58.05 37.73
N ALA A 30 9.18 57.58 38.98
CA ALA A 30 7.96 57.19 39.67
C ALA A 30 7.05 58.37 40.04
N SER A 31 5.74 58.11 40.13
CA SER A 31 4.85 58.73 41.11
C SER A 31 3.59 57.87 41.30
N GLU A 32 3.36 57.41 42.52
CA GLU A 32 2.11 56.83 43.00
C GLU A 32 0.99 57.88 42.99
N SER A 33 -0.21 57.48 42.57
CA SER A 33 -1.46 57.94 43.20
C SER A 33 -2.60 57.03 42.78
N GLY A 34 -3.23 56.38 43.75
CA GLY A 34 -4.27 55.38 43.52
C GLY A 34 -5.55 55.93 42.93
N GLN A 35 -6.17 55.11 42.07
CA GLN A 35 -7.62 55.07 41.88
C GLN A 35 -8.02 53.61 41.69
N LYS A 36 -8.83 53.10 42.64
CA LYS A 36 -9.59 51.87 42.45
C LYS A 36 -10.56 52.11 41.29
N GLN A 37 -10.38 51.39 40.19
CA GLN A 37 -11.45 51.14 39.24
C GLN A 37 -11.59 49.64 39.04
N ASP A 38 -12.75 49.18 39.49
CA ASP A 38 -13.37 47.91 39.25
C ASP A 38 -13.47 47.69 37.74
N VAL A 39 -12.69 46.75 37.19
CA VAL A 39 -12.85 46.25 35.83
C VAL A 39 -12.82 44.73 35.92
N THR A 40 -14.03 44.18 35.99
CA THR A 40 -14.44 42.86 35.51
C THR A 40 -13.30 42.01 34.98
N GLN A 41 -12.97 40.95 35.74
CA GLN A 41 -12.31 39.77 35.20
C GLN A 41 -13.12 39.31 33.99
N HIS A 42 -12.64 39.64 32.79
CA HIS A 42 -12.91 38.81 31.64
C HIS A 42 -12.30 37.45 31.97
N ASN A 43 -13.12 36.56 32.51
CA ASN A 43 -12.91 35.13 32.45
C ASN A 43 -12.85 34.76 30.97
N VAL A 44 -11.69 34.99 30.34
CA VAL A 44 -11.31 34.28 29.14
C VAL A 44 -11.18 32.85 29.63
N ALA A 45 -12.22 32.05 29.40
CA ALA A 45 -12.17 30.63 29.65
C ALA A 45 -10.83 30.12 29.11
N PRO A 46 -10.02 29.41 29.91
CA PRO A 46 -8.72 28.95 29.46
C PRO A 46 -8.94 28.21 28.15
N LYS A 47 -8.26 28.68 27.10
CA LYS A 47 -8.32 28.05 25.77
C LYS A 47 -7.86 26.61 25.98
N LYS A 48 -8.81 25.67 25.96
CA LYS A 48 -8.52 24.25 26.13
C LYS A 48 -7.41 23.90 25.16
N ASP A 49 -6.40 23.18 25.62
CA ASP A 49 -5.37 22.69 24.71
C ASP A 49 -6.01 21.76 23.66
N ASN A 50 -5.45 21.76 22.44
CA ASN A 50 -6.03 21.02 21.31
C ASN A 50 -6.15 19.53 21.63
N LYS A 51 -5.21 18.99 22.41
CA LYS A 51 -5.19 17.60 22.82
C LYS A 51 -6.40 17.23 23.68
N THR A 52 -6.77 18.07 24.64
CA THR A 52 -7.98 17.91 25.45
C THR A 52 -9.22 17.88 24.57
N LEU A 53 -9.28 18.73 23.54
CA LEU A 53 -10.39 18.73 22.57
C LEU A 53 -10.45 17.42 21.75
N MET A 54 -9.30 16.86 21.38
CA MET A 54 -9.21 15.56 20.69
C MET A 54 -9.71 14.41 21.58
N LEU A 55 -9.23 14.35 22.83
CA LEU A 55 -9.66 13.33 23.80
C LEU A 55 -11.14 13.43 24.14
N GLU A 56 -11.68 14.64 24.26
CA GLU A 56 -13.13 14.87 24.44
C GLU A 56 -13.93 14.37 23.23
N ALA A 57 -13.43 14.59 22.01
CA ALA A 57 -14.08 14.11 20.80
C ALA A 57 -14.08 12.57 20.70
N ILE A 58 -12.98 11.90 21.05
CA ILE A 58 -12.92 10.43 21.14
C ILE A 58 -13.95 9.90 22.14
N LYS A 59 -13.98 10.48 23.35
CA LYS A 59 -14.96 10.10 24.39
C LYS A 59 -16.40 10.31 23.92
N LYS A 60 -16.69 11.41 23.24
CA LYS A 60 -18.02 11.72 22.70
C LYS A 60 -18.43 10.73 21.60
N SER A 61 -17.47 10.27 20.80
CA SER A 61 -17.68 9.30 19.72
C SER A 61 -17.56 7.84 20.14
N ASN A 62 -17.33 7.54 21.43
CA ASN A 62 -17.05 6.17 21.91
C ASN A 62 -18.11 5.13 21.49
N LYS A 63 -19.39 5.51 21.46
CA LYS A 63 -20.47 4.62 21.01
C LYS A 63 -20.33 4.24 19.53
N GLU A 64 -19.95 5.20 18.69
CA GLU A 64 -19.73 4.98 17.25
C GLU A 64 -18.45 4.17 17.02
N LEU A 65 -17.37 4.48 17.76
CA LEU A 65 -16.11 3.74 17.71
C LEU A 65 -16.27 2.28 18.16
N LEU A 66 -17.08 2.01 19.18
CA LEU A 66 -17.38 0.65 19.62
C LEU A 66 -18.14 -0.14 18.57
N GLY A 67 -19.09 0.46 17.83
CA GLY A 67 -19.81 -0.20 16.74
C GLY A 67 -20.50 -1.53 17.12
N GLY A 68 -20.85 -1.74 18.40
CA GLY A 68 -21.46 -2.99 18.89
C GLY A 68 -20.48 -4.07 19.36
N THR A 69 -19.18 -3.78 19.33
CA THR A 69 -18.12 -4.66 19.88
C THR A 69 -18.16 -4.73 21.41
N CYS A 70 -17.55 -5.78 22.00
CA CYS A 70 -17.49 -5.94 23.45
C CYS A 70 -16.69 -4.82 24.12
N LYS A 71 -15.48 -4.53 23.62
CA LYS A 71 -14.61 -3.47 24.17
C LYS A 71 -13.64 -2.92 23.13
N ILE A 72 -13.23 -1.68 23.36
CA ILE A 72 -12.03 -1.10 22.75
C ILE A 72 -10.86 -1.39 23.69
N VAL A 73 -9.81 -2.00 23.15
CA VAL A 73 -8.50 -2.14 23.79
C VAL A 73 -7.64 -1.02 23.21
N SER A 74 -7.72 0.14 23.85
CA SER A 74 -6.78 1.21 23.62
C SER A 74 -6.41 1.75 24.98
N ASP A 75 -5.14 1.72 25.30
CA ASP A 75 -4.64 2.70 26.25
C ASP A 75 -4.76 4.04 25.52
N VAL A 76 -5.64 4.92 26.02
CA VAL A 76 -5.83 6.27 25.45
C VAL A 76 -4.60 7.10 25.85
N ASP A 77 -3.46 6.65 25.37
CA ASP A 77 -2.16 7.26 25.57
C ASP A 77 -1.84 8.14 24.36
N ASP A 78 -1.05 9.17 24.62
CA ASP A 78 -0.64 10.19 23.66
C ASP A 78 -0.06 9.62 22.36
N GLU A 79 0.50 8.41 22.44
CA GLU A 79 1.17 7.72 21.36
C GLU A 79 0.19 7.21 20.27
N SER A 80 -1.11 7.15 20.54
CA SER A 80 -2.14 6.69 19.59
C SER A 80 -2.74 7.80 18.71
N LEU A 81 -2.34 9.07 18.93
CA LEU A 81 -2.83 10.24 18.20
C LEU A 81 -1.82 10.69 17.14
N ILE A 82 -2.27 10.76 15.88
CA ILE A 82 -1.45 11.22 14.77
C ILE A 82 -2.07 12.49 14.20
N ILE A 83 -1.38 13.61 14.39
CA ILE A 83 -1.92 14.94 14.09
C ILE A 83 -1.38 15.44 12.75
N GLY A 84 -2.26 16.04 11.94
CA GLY A 84 -1.90 16.69 10.68
C GLY A 84 -3.11 17.18 9.92
N ASP A 85 -2.91 17.92 8.83
CA ASP A 85 -4.00 18.35 7.94
C ASP A 85 -4.38 17.19 7.02
N LEU A 86 -5.55 16.58 7.21
CA LEU A 86 -5.99 15.42 6.43
C LEU A 86 -6.84 15.81 5.22
N ASN A 87 -7.53 16.94 5.28
CA ASN A 87 -8.54 17.34 4.29
C ASN A 87 -8.16 18.59 3.48
N HIS A 88 -6.92 19.09 3.63
CA HIS A 88 -6.36 20.25 2.94
C HIS A 88 -7.04 21.58 3.27
N ASP A 89 -7.63 21.72 4.46
CA ASP A 89 -8.28 22.96 4.90
C ASP A 89 -7.38 23.83 5.79
N SER A 90 -6.09 23.47 5.90
CA SER A 90 -5.09 24.14 6.74
C SER A 90 -5.39 24.08 8.25
N LYS A 91 -6.28 23.19 8.70
CA LYS A 91 -6.53 22.91 10.11
C LYS A 91 -5.85 21.61 10.54
N ALA A 92 -5.60 21.50 11.85
CA ALA A 92 -5.03 20.30 12.43
C ALA A 92 -6.14 19.29 12.70
N ASP A 93 -6.23 18.27 11.85
CA ASP A 93 -7.03 17.06 12.03
C ASP A 93 -6.22 16.00 12.80
N PHE A 94 -6.83 14.84 13.09
CA PHE A 94 -6.08 13.72 13.64
C PHE A 94 -6.65 12.34 13.26
N LEU A 95 -5.75 11.36 13.24
CA LEU A 95 -6.06 9.93 13.28
C LEU A 95 -5.94 9.42 14.71
N TYR A 96 -6.84 8.52 15.09
CA TYR A 96 -6.81 7.79 16.34
C TYR A 96 -6.74 6.29 16.06
N GLY A 97 -5.61 5.66 16.40
CA GLY A 97 -5.45 4.21 16.29
C GLY A 97 -5.98 3.51 17.55
N TYR A 98 -6.78 2.45 17.39
CA TYR A 98 -7.33 1.70 18.51
C TYR A 98 -7.63 0.25 18.10
N ALA A 99 -7.68 -0.66 19.08
CA ALA A 99 -8.05 -2.04 18.83
C ALA A 99 -9.47 -2.34 19.36
N LYS A 100 -10.23 -3.19 18.66
CA LYS A 100 -11.56 -3.65 19.05
C LYS A 100 -11.58 -5.15 19.28
N VAL A 101 -12.33 -5.55 20.30
CA VAL A 101 -12.61 -6.95 20.61
C VAL A 101 -14.10 -7.20 20.35
N TRP A 102 -14.41 -7.99 19.33
CA TRP A 102 -15.79 -8.26 18.92
C TRP A 102 -16.53 -9.14 19.92
N GLU A 103 -15.89 -10.22 20.38
CA GLU A 103 -16.41 -11.13 21.40
C GLU A 103 -15.59 -10.98 22.67
N CYS A 104 -16.24 -10.90 23.85
CA CYS A 104 -15.53 -10.63 25.11
C CYS A 104 -14.44 -11.66 25.46
N ASP A 105 -14.55 -12.86 24.89
CA ASP A 105 -13.61 -13.98 25.07
C ASP A 105 -12.67 -14.17 23.87
N ALA A 106 -12.79 -13.35 22.82
CA ALA A 106 -11.87 -13.41 21.68
C ALA A 106 -10.46 -12.98 22.08
N GLN A 107 -9.47 -13.72 21.58
CA GLN A 107 -8.06 -13.50 21.89
C GLN A 107 -7.40 -12.43 21.00
N VAL A 108 -7.88 -12.26 19.76
CA VAL A 108 -7.24 -11.40 18.77
C VAL A 108 -8.13 -10.18 18.51
N PRO A 109 -7.71 -8.96 18.89
CA PRO A 109 -8.44 -7.75 18.57
C PRO A 109 -8.18 -7.29 17.12
N ALA A 110 -9.18 -6.65 16.52
CA ALA A 110 -9.06 -5.97 15.24
C ALA A 110 -8.51 -4.55 15.46
N TYR A 111 -7.55 -4.11 14.66
CA TYR A 111 -6.99 -2.76 14.73
C TYR A 111 -7.70 -1.83 13.74
N GLU A 112 -8.00 -0.61 14.18
CA GLU A 112 -8.71 0.40 13.39
C GLU A 112 -8.09 1.79 13.56
N TYR A 113 -8.34 2.64 12.57
CA TYR A 113 -8.11 4.08 12.66
C TYR A 113 -9.41 4.85 12.50
N ALA A 114 -9.65 5.80 13.40
CA ALA A 114 -10.70 6.80 13.27
C ALA A 114 -10.12 8.13 12.80
N VAL A 115 -10.73 8.74 11.77
CA VAL A 115 -10.40 10.09 11.30
C VAL A 115 -11.31 11.10 11.97
N PHE A 116 -10.70 12.10 12.60
CA PHE A 116 -11.39 13.24 13.18
C PHE A 116 -10.98 14.52 12.47
N LEU A 117 -11.98 15.29 12.02
CA LEU A 117 -11.75 16.55 11.31
C LEU A 117 -12.09 17.74 12.19
N GLN A 118 -11.28 18.80 12.12
CA GLN A 118 -11.49 20.02 12.89
C GLN A 118 -12.58 20.91 12.26
N ASN A 119 -13.60 21.22 13.05
CA ASN A 119 -14.66 22.15 12.70
C ASN A 119 -14.16 23.61 12.76
N LYS A 120 -14.96 24.54 12.20
CA LYS A 120 -14.63 25.98 12.23
C LYS A 120 -14.53 26.56 13.65
N ASP A 121 -15.23 25.96 14.60
CA ASP A 121 -15.24 26.38 16.01
C ASP A 121 -14.07 25.78 16.83
N GLY A 122 -13.18 25.00 16.20
CA GLY A 122 -12.07 24.31 16.85
C GLY A 122 -12.43 22.97 17.49
N SER A 123 -13.71 22.60 17.51
CA SER A 123 -14.14 21.26 17.95
C SER A 123 -13.80 20.20 16.90
N TYR A 124 -13.81 18.93 17.30
CA TYR A 124 -13.57 17.80 16.40
C TYR A 124 -14.83 16.98 16.20
N ARG A 125 -14.99 16.42 15.00
CA ARG A 125 -16.03 15.44 14.68
C ARG A 125 -15.41 14.18 14.11
N LEU A 126 -15.94 13.02 14.50
CA LEU A 126 -15.64 11.78 13.81
C LEU A 126 -16.14 11.88 12.36
N ALA A 127 -15.28 11.56 11.41
CA ALA A 127 -15.60 11.62 9.98
C ALA A 127 -15.71 10.23 9.36
N SER A 128 -14.82 9.31 9.74
CA SER A 128 -14.70 7.97 9.13
C SER A 128 -13.93 7.03 10.06
N ILE A 129 -14.15 5.72 9.91
CA ILE A 129 -13.43 4.64 10.60
C ILE A 129 -12.92 3.67 9.54
N PHE A 130 -11.69 3.18 9.72
CA PHE A 130 -11.00 2.30 8.78
C PHE A 130 -10.46 1.07 9.50
N ALA A 131 -10.67 -0.10 8.90
CA ALA A 131 -10.00 -1.31 9.31
C ALA A 131 -8.51 -1.21 8.93
N ALA A 132 -7.63 -1.60 9.85
CA ALA A 132 -6.18 -1.53 9.69
C ALA A 132 -5.50 -2.87 10.00
N GLY A 133 -6.23 -3.97 9.77
CA GLY A 133 -5.80 -5.35 10.02
C GLY A 133 -6.20 -5.86 11.41
N MET A 134 -5.74 -7.05 11.76
CA MET A 134 -5.90 -7.64 13.09
C MET A 134 -4.55 -7.65 13.82
N GLN A 135 -4.55 -7.62 15.16
CA GLN A 135 -3.34 -7.41 15.96
C GLN A 135 -2.24 -8.45 15.68
N ASP A 136 -2.62 -9.69 15.40
CA ASP A 136 -1.70 -10.79 15.09
C ASP A 136 -1.60 -11.10 13.59
N HIS A 137 -2.26 -10.31 12.73
CA HIS A 137 -2.20 -10.48 11.28
C HIS A 137 -1.07 -9.66 10.66
N LEU A 138 -0.44 -10.23 9.63
CA LEU A 138 0.75 -9.61 9.03
C LEU A 138 0.42 -8.39 8.16
N ASP A 139 -0.86 -8.14 7.87
CA ASP A 139 -1.34 -7.00 7.08
C ASP A 139 -1.71 -5.77 7.94
N ARG A 140 -1.45 -5.82 9.26
CA ARG A 140 -1.68 -4.68 10.13
C ARG A 140 -0.88 -3.48 9.64
N VAL A 141 -1.57 -2.37 9.41
CA VAL A 141 -0.93 -1.10 9.07
C VAL A 141 -0.80 -0.26 10.33
N GLU A 142 0.41 0.19 10.63
CA GLU A 142 0.67 1.18 11.69
C GLU A 142 1.01 2.52 11.03
N PHE A 143 0.14 3.51 11.23
CA PHE A 143 0.41 4.89 10.85
C PHE A 143 1.24 5.57 11.94
N ASN A 144 2.21 6.38 11.51
CA ASN A 144 3.19 6.98 12.44
C ASN A 144 3.19 8.51 12.34
N ARG A 145 2.81 9.09 11.19
CA ARG A 145 2.78 10.55 11.00
C ARG A 145 1.95 10.96 9.80
N ILE A 146 1.55 12.24 9.79
CA ILE A 146 0.98 12.93 8.64
C ILE A 146 1.97 14.02 8.22
N GLU A 147 2.32 14.08 6.94
CA GLU A 147 3.24 15.07 6.38
C GLU A 147 2.78 15.48 4.99
N ASN A 148 2.59 16.78 4.76
CA ASN A 148 2.07 17.31 3.48
C ASN A 148 0.76 16.60 3.05
N ASN A 149 -0.16 16.41 4.00
CA ASN A 149 -1.44 15.72 3.81
C ASN A 149 -1.34 14.22 3.44
N ILE A 150 -0.14 13.65 3.50
CA ILE A 150 0.10 12.22 3.29
C ILE A 150 0.24 11.53 4.64
N ILE A 151 -0.57 10.52 4.88
CA ILE A 151 -0.49 9.63 6.03
C ILE A 151 0.61 8.60 5.73
N LYS A 152 1.62 8.51 6.58
CA LYS A 152 2.74 7.59 6.41
C LYS A 152 2.69 6.52 7.49
N GLY A 153 2.85 5.27 7.08
CA GLY A 153 2.85 4.13 7.98
C GLY A 153 3.84 3.05 7.59
N VAL A 154 3.75 1.95 8.31
CA VAL A 154 4.54 0.73 8.12
C VAL A 154 3.64 -0.49 8.29
N ILE A 155 3.91 -1.53 7.51
CA ILE A 155 3.41 -2.88 7.81
C ILE A 155 4.47 -3.55 8.69
N PRO A 156 4.24 -3.77 10.01
CA PRO A 156 5.29 -4.11 10.96
C PRO A 156 6.10 -5.36 10.61
N TYR A 157 5.44 -6.37 10.05
CA TYR A 157 6.05 -7.66 9.74
C TYR A 157 6.99 -7.60 8.52
N SER A 158 6.55 -6.96 7.44
CA SER A 158 7.38 -6.79 6.24
C SER A 158 8.34 -5.59 6.34
N LYS A 159 8.10 -4.69 7.31
CA LYS A 159 8.71 -3.35 7.40
C LYS A 159 8.47 -2.50 6.15
N GLU A 160 7.46 -2.87 5.36
CA GLU A 160 7.09 -2.13 4.17
C GLU A 160 6.57 -0.75 4.57
N LYS A 161 7.06 0.29 3.91
CA LYS A 161 6.57 1.66 4.09
C LYS A 161 5.36 1.87 3.20
N VAL A 162 4.25 2.26 3.80
CA VAL A 162 3.00 2.55 3.10
C VAL A 162 2.64 4.02 3.23
N GLN A 163 1.92 4.54 2.24
CA GLN A 163 1.47 5.93 2.21
C GLN A 163 -0.01 5.95 1.83
N TYR A 164 -0.79 6.80 2.49
CA TYR A 164 -2.22 6.94 2.23
C TYR A 164 -2.59 8.41 2.12
N ILE A 165 -3.65 8.69 1.37
CA ILE A 165 -4.33 9.98 1.34
C ILE A 165 -5.76 9.83 1.84
N TYR A 166 -6.21 10.76 2.68
CA TYR A 166 -7.61 10.84 3.07
C TYR A 166 -8.38 11.68 2.05
N LYS A 167 -9.31 11.06 1.33
CA LYS A 167 -10.08 11.71 0.28
C LYS A 167 -11.47 11.10 0.22
N ASN A 168 -12.51 11.92 0.03
CA ASN A 168 -13.88 11.42 -0.12
C ASN A 168 -14.38 10.49 1.01
N LYS A 169 -13.88 10.67 2.25
CA LYS A 169 -14.16 9.79 3.40
C LYS A 169 -13.54 8.39 3.29
N SER A 170 -12.60 8.17 2.38
CA SER A 170 -11.78 6.96 2.27
C SER A 170 -10.31 7.25 2.55
N LEU A 171 -9.59 6.23 3.02
CA LEU A 171 -8.14 6.16 2.93
C LEU A 171 -7.78 5.44 1.64
N GLU A 172 -7.13 6.15 0.72
CA GLU A 172 -6.65 5.60 -0.54
C GLU A 172 -5.13 5.38 -0.41
N GLU A 173 -4.66 4.15 -0.65
CA GLU A 173 -3.23 3.89 -0.66
C GLU A 173 -2.58 4.59 -1.85
N ILE A 174 -1.49 5.30 -1.60
CA ILE A 174 -0.65 5.91 -2.63
C ILE A 174 0.33 4.84 -3.07
N GLU A 175 -0.02 4.13 -4.14
CA GLU A 175 0.90 3.18 -4.76
C GLU A 175 2.19 3.89 -5.21
N ASP A 176 3.35 3.34 -4.84
CA ASP A 176 4.62 3.78 -5.43
C ASP A 176 4.67 3.28 -6.88
N PRO A 177 4.64 4.18 -7.89
CA PRO A 177 4.64 3.79 -9.30
C PRO A 177 5.93 3.07 -9.71
N ASN A 178 6.98 3.15 -8.88
CA ASN A 178 8.25 2.47 -9.12
C ASN A 178 8.39 1.16 -8.33
N LYS A 179 7.46 0.84 -7.42
CA LYS A 179 7.49 -0.43 -6.68
C LYS A 179 7.39 -1.58 -7.69
N LYS A 180 8.36 -2.48 -7.61
CA LYS A 180 8.40 -3.69 -8.42
C LYS A 180 7.93 -4.88 -7.60
N THR A 181 7.09 -5.70 -8.19
CA THR A 181 6.73 -7.01 -7.65
C THR A 181 7.76 -8.01 -8.15
N ILE A 182 8.57 -8.54 -7.23
CA ILE A 182 9.60 -9.52 -7.55
C ILE A 182 8.99 -10.91 -7.41
N ILE A 183 8.96 -11.66 -8.50
CA ILE A 183 8.38 -13.00 -8.57
C ILE A 183 9.49 -14.02 -8.76
N GLN A 184 9.47 -15.09 -7.97
CA GLN A 184 10.33 -16.26 -8.18
C GLN A 184 9.48 -17.34 -8.85
N LEU A 185 9.62 -17.49 -10.17
CA LEU A 185 8.78 -18.42 -10.93
C LEU A 185 9.24 -19.87 -10.72
N GLY A 186 8.30 -20.78 -10.46
CA GLY A 186 8.61 -22.20 -10.22
C GLY A 186 9.51 -22.42 -9.01
N LYS A 187 9.42 -21.55 -8.00
CA LYS A 187 10.18 -21.67 -6.75
C LYS A 187 9.25 -21.61 -5.55
N GLN A 188 9.32 -22.65 -4.74
CA GLN A 188 8.61 -22.76 -3.48
C GLN A 188 9.00 -21.64 -2.50
N MET A 189 8.01 -21.06 -1.84
CA MET A 189 8.17 -20.12 -0.73
C MET A 189 7.07 -20.31 0.30
N TYR A 190 7.28 -19.82 1.52
CA TYR A 190 6.22 -19.77 2.52
C TYR A 190 5.22 -18.68 2.16
N SER A 191 3.92 -18.97 2.26
CA SER A 191 2.83 -18.04 1.93
C SER A 191 2.95 -16.72 2.68
N ASN A 192 3.38 -16.76 3.94
CA ASN A 192 3.62 -15.58 4.80
C ASN A 192 4.80 -14.68 4.40
N SER A 193 5.67 -15.19 3.53
CA SER A 193 6.82 -14.46 2.99
C SER A 193 6.60 -14.03 1.53
N SER A 194 5.45 -14.39 0.96
CA SER A 194 5.13 -14.10 -0.43
C SER A 194 4.69 -12.64 -0.62
N PRO A 195 4.87 -12.07 -1.82
CA PRO A 195 4.31 -10.75 -2.15
C PRO A 195 2.77 -10.75 -2.22
N PHE A 196 2.12 -11.92 -2.08
CA PHE A 196 0.67 -12.11 -2.16
C PHE A 196 0.05 -12.45 -0.81
N PHE A 197 0.82 -12.36 0.30
CA PHE A 197 0.34 -12.82 1.59
C PHE A 197 -0.98 -12.13 2.01
N GLY A 198 -1.07 -10.81 1.81
CA GLY A 198 -2.27 -10.05 2.20
C GLY A 198 -3.51 -10.49 1.43
N GLU A 199 -3.35 -10.83 0.16
CA GLU A 199 -4.41 -11.40 -0.67
C GLU A 199 -4.75 -12.81 -0.21
N LEU A 200 -3.74 -13.68 -0.05
CA LEU A 200 -3.91 -15.07 0.39
C LEU A 200 -4.64 -15.20 1.74
N ASP A 201 -4.33 -14.33 2.71
CA ASP A 201 -4.96 -14.30 4.04
C ASP A 201 -6.44 -13.88 3.98
N ARG A 202 -6.82 -13.07 2.98
CA ARG A 202 -8.18 -12.53 2.82
C ARG A 202 -9.12 -13.42 2.02
N MET A 203 -8.59 -14.46 1.37
CA MET A 203 -9.34 -15.20 0.38
C MET A 203 -9.90 -16.52 0.93
N SER A 204 -11.23 -16.61 0.93
CA SER A 204 -11.96 -17.88 0.99
C SER A 204 -11.97 -18.51 -0.42
N TYR A 205 -10.85 -19.05 -0.89
CA TYR A 205 -10.77 -19.56 -2.26
C TYR A 205 -11.63 -20.81 -2.51
N VAL A 206 -12.26 -20.84 -3.69
CA VAL A 206 -12.62 -22.08 -4.38
C VAL A 206 -11.33 -22.57 -5.03
N ALA A 207 -10.67 -23.51 -4.37
CA ALA A 207 -9.44 -24.09 -4.87
C ALA A 207 -9.76 -25.32 -5.72
N ASP A 208 -9.21 -25.36 -6.92
CA ASP A 208 -9.31 -26.52 -7.78
C ASP A 208 -8.14 -27.48 -7.50
N GLU A 209 -8.44 -28.77 -7.42
CA GLU A 209 -7.43 -29.82 -7.30
C GLU A 209 -6.55 -29.84 -8.54
N VAL A 210 -5.24 -29.99 -8.36
CA VAL A 210 -4.31 -30.14 -9.47
C VAL A 210 -4.37 -31.59 -9.97
N GLU A 211 -4.94 -31.80 -11.16
CA GLU A 211 -5.21 -33.14 -11.70
C GLU A 211 -3.97 -33.85 -12.29
N CYS A 212 -2.92 -33.11 -12.68
CA CYS A 212 -1.70 -33.68 -13.24
C CYS A 212 -0.51 -32.71 -13.14
N GLY A 213 0.71 -33.26 -12.95
CA GLY A 213 1.95 -32.47 -12.96
C GLY A 213 2.04 -31.47 -11.81
N GLY A 214 1.59 -31.86 -10.61
CA GLY A 214 1.69 -31.02 -9.42
C GLY A 214 3.12 -30.59 -9.12
N PHE A 215 3.28 -29.38 -8.58
CA PHE A 215 4.58 -28.89 -8.13
C PHE A 215 4.98 -29.54 -6.80
N PHE A 216 4.00 -29.78 -5.93
CA PHE A 216 4.23 -30.37 -4.63
C PHE A 216 4.17 -31.91 -4.71
N PRO A 217 4.82 -32.62 -3.78
CA PRO A 217 4.77 -34.07 -3.77
C PRO A 217 3.33 -34.58 -3.60
N ASP A 218 3.02 -35.75 -4.17
CA ASP A 218 1.69 -36.37 -4.19
C ASP A 218 1.04 -36.58 -2.80
N ASP A 219 1.83 -36.52 -1.72
CA ASP A 219 1.32 -36.62 -0.35
C ASP A 219 0.74 -35.31 0.20
N GLN A 220 0.78 -34.23 -0.59
CA GLN A 220 0.24 -32.92 -0.24
C GLN A 220 -0.92 -32.57 -1.16
N ALA A 221 -2.08 -32.24 -0.58
CA ALA A 221 -3.23 -31.76 -1.34
C ALA A 221 -2.91 -30.37 -1.94
N GLU A 222 -2.50 -30.38 -3.20
CA GLU A 222 -2.18 -29.18 -3.96
C GLU A 222 -3.44 -28.53 -4.52
N LYS A 223 -3.46 -27.21 -4.39
CA LYS A 223 -4.59 -26.36 -4.78
C LYS A 223 -4.09 -25.26 -5.71
N SER A 224 -4.80 -25.02 -6.80
CA SER A 224 -4.50 -23.88 -7.68
C SER A 224 -5.42 -22.69 -7.40
N THR A 225 -4.91 -21.48 -7.61
CA THR A 225 -5.68 -20.23 -7.57
C THR A 225 -5.04 -19.15 -8.44
N THR A 226 -5.83 -18.14 -8.79
CA THR A 226 -5.36 -16.96 -9.52
C THR A 226 -5.54 -15.70 -8.65
N ILE A 227 -4.48 -14.91 -8.53
CA ILE A 227 -4.50 -13.57 -7.92
C ILE A 227 -4.12 -12.58 -9.00
N ASP A 228 -5.03 -11.69 -9.39
CA ASP A 228 -4.81 -10.76 -10.51
C ASP A 228 -4.39 -11.54 -11.78
N HIS A 229 -3.15 -11.34 -12.26
CA HIS A 229 -2.56 -12.06 -13.39
C HIS A 229 -1.55 -13.15 -12.99
N TYR A 230 -1.47 -13.48 -11.71
CA TYR A 230 -0.58 -14.51 -11.17
C TYR A 230 -1.33 -15.82 -10.98
N ASP A 231 -0.73 -16.92 -11.39
CA ASP A 231 -1.23 -18.27 -11.17
C ASP A 231 -0.37 -18.94 -10.10
N LEU A 232 -1.03 -19.39 -9.03
CA LEU A 232 -0.40 -19.85 -7.81
C LEU A 232 -0.87 -21.25 -7.49
N HIS A 233 0.07 -22.12 -7.12
CA HIS A 233 -0.25 -23.39 -6.50
C HIS A 233 0.15 -23.36 -5.03
N ILE A 234 -0.65 -23.96 -4.16
CA ILE A 234 -0.57 -23.84 -2.71
C ILE A 234 -0.72 -25.23 -2.07
N ALA A 235 0.15 -25.55 -1.12
CA ALA A 235 0.07 -26.73 -0.26
C ALA A 235 0.76 -26.44 1.08
N ASN A 236 0.18 -26.89 2.22
CA ASN A 236 0.81 -26.85 3.56
C ASN A 236 1.54 -25.52 3.90
N ASP A 237 0.85 -24.38 3.80
CA ASP A 237 1.37 -23.02 4.03
C ASP A 237 2.51 -22.57 3.09
N GLN A 238 2.75 -23.33 2.04
CA GLN A 238 3.70 -23.05 0.98
C GLN A 238 2.96 -22.70 -0.28
N MET A 239 3.61 -21.90 -1.11
CA MET A 239 3.10 -21.53 -2.42
C MET A 239 4.22 -21.52 -3.45
N VAL A 240 3.81 -21.62 -4.70
CA VAL A 240 4.66 -21.43 -5.88
C VAL A 240 3.87 -20.62 -6.90
N VAL A 241 4.55 -19.68 -7.55
CA VAL A 241 3.99 -19.01 -8.72
C VAL A 241 4.30 -19.87 -9.94
N MET A 242 3.25 -20.40 -10.56
CA MET A 242 3.33 -21.22 -11.77
C MET A 242 3.29 -20.36 -13.03
N GLY A 243 2.64 -19.21 -12.98
CA GLY A 243 2.53 -18.35 -14.15
C GLY A 243 2.33 -16.88 -13.83
N VAL A 244 2.78 -16.03 -14.75
CA VAL A 244 2.49 -14.60 -14.79
C VAL A 244 1.92 -14.28 -16.18
N PHE A 245 0.64 -13.93 -16.26
CA PHE A 245 -0.12 -13.83 -17.51
C PHE A 245 -0.58 -12.40 -17.80
N GLY A 246 0.18 -11.67 -18.61
CA GLY A 246 -0.10 -10.26 -18.90
C GLY A 246 0.88 -9.35 -18.17
N LEU A 247 2.18 -9.64 -18.30
CA LEU A 247 3.23 -8.93 -17.60
C LEU A 247 3.07 -7.41 -17.74
N THR A 248 3.08 -6.74 -16.59
CA THR A 248 3.02 -5.29 -16.49
C THR A 248 4.42 -4.69 -16.32
N ALA A 249 4.51 -3.36 -16.26
CA ALA A 249 5.76 -2.69 -15.93
C ALA A 249 6.19 -2.90 -14.47
N LYS A 250 5.28 -3.32 -13.57
CA LYS A 250 5.58 -3.57 -12.15
C LYS A 250 6.29 -4.91 -11.95
N ASP A 251 6.17 -5.84 -12.89
CA ASP A 251 6.59 -7.22 -12.69
C ASP A 251 8.07 -7.41 -13.00
N GLN A 252 8.78 -8.06 -12.07
CA GLN A 252 10.14 -8.56 -12.25
C GLN A 252 10.15 -10.06 -11.97
N VAL A 253 10.10 -10.85 -13.03
CA VAL A 253 10.03 -12.31 -12.93
C VAL A 253 11.45 -12.88 -12.96
N GLN A 254 11.82 -13.59 -11.91
CA GLN A 254 13.07 -14.34 -11.82
C GLN A 254 12.83 -15.77 -12.27
N VAL A 255 13.57 -16.16 -13.31
CA VAL A 255 13.53 -17.48 -13.94
C VAL A 255 14.93 -18.06 -13.90
N MET A 256 15.15 -19.13 -13.13
CA MET A 256 16.47 -19.75 -12.96
C MET A 256 17.59 -18.74 -12.63
N GLY A 257 17.29 -17.77 -11.76
CA GLY A 257 18.23 -16.71 -11.36
C GLY A 257 18.48 -15.62 -12.41
N LYS A 258 17.74 -15.61 -13.54
CA LYS A 258 17.73 -14.53 -14.54
C LYS A 258 16.46 -13.71 -14.41
N THR A 259 16.57 -12.39 -14.51
CA THR A 259 15.40 -11.49 -14.44
C THR A 259 14.87 -11.19 -15.84
N VAL A 260 13.56 -11.31 -16.01
CA VAL A 260 12.79 -10.88 -17.18
C VAL A 260 11.65 -9.94 -16.77
N THR A 261 11.23 -9.09 -17.68
CA THR A 261 10.19 -8.07 -17.50
C THR A 261 9.34 -7.97 -18.76
N SER A 262 8.23 -7.22 -18.73
CA SER A 262 7.43 -6.90 -19.93
C SER A 262 8.22 -6.23 -21.06
N ALA A 263 9.33 -5.55 -20.74
CA ALA A 263 10.22 -4.95 -21.73
C ALA A 263 11.22 -5.94 -22.35
N THR A 264 11.32 -7.17 -21.83
CA THR A 264 12.25 -8.19 -22.34
C THR A 264 11.78 -8.71 -23.69
N THR A 265 12.69 -8.75 -24.66
CA THR A 265 12.44 -9.23 -26.02
C THR A 265 12.84 -10.69 -26.21
N LEU A 266 12.35 -11.33 -27.28
CA LEU A 266 12.69 -12.71 -27.61
C LEU A 266 14.20 -12.92 -27.74
N SER A 267 14.89 -12.01 -28.42
CA SER A 267 16.35 -12.09 -28.59
C SER A 267 17.10 -12.01 -27.27
N GLN A 268 16.62 -11.20 -26.32
CA GLN A 268 17.24 -11.08 -25.00
C GLN A 268 17.06 -12.37 -24.19
N VAL A 269 15.86 -12.97 -24.21
CA VAL A 269 15.63 -14.26 -23.54
C VAL A 269 16.55 -15.34 -24.12
N LYS A 270 16.63 -15.46 -25.46
CA LYS A 270 17.56 -16.41 -26.10
C LYS A 270 19.02 -16.20 -25.68
N GLN A 271 19.44 -14.95 -25.51
CA GLN A 271 20.78 -14.63 -25.04
C GLN A 271 21.00 -15.01 -23.58
N LEU A 272 20.02 -14.74 -22.70
CA LEU A 272 20.08 -15.07 -21.27
C LEU A 272 20.28 -16.56 -21.03
N PHE A 273 19.70 -17.41 -21.87
CA PHE A 273 19.68 -18.87 -21.73
C PHE A 273 20.53 -19.60 -22.78
N LYS A 274 21.44 -18.91 -23.49
CA LYS A 274 22.23 -19.52 -24.58
C LYS A 274 23.10 -20.71 -24.15
N THR A 275 23.55 -20.73 -22.90
CA THR A 275 24.54 -21.72 -22.40
C THR A 275 23.92 -22.59 -21.32
N GLY A 276 23.95 -23.91 -21.49
CA GLY A 276 23.47 -24.87 -20.49
C GLY A 276 21.98 -25.24 -20.60
N TYR A 277 21.26 -24.68 -21.58
CA TYR A 277 19.82 -24.90 -21.77
C TYR A 277 19.52 -25.36 -23.19
N SER A 278 18.44 -26.12 -23.36
CA SER A 278 17.84 -26.36 -24.67
C SER A 278 16.71 -25.35 -24.89
N LEU A 279 16.62 -24.85 -26.12
CA LEU A 279 15.66 -23.83 -26.51
C LEU A 279 14.84 -24.37 -27.68
N ASP A 280 13.52 -24.36 -27.53
CA ASP A 280 12.60 -24.69 -28.62
C ASP A 280 11.65 -23.52 -28.87
N GLU A 281 11.53 -23.10 -30.13
CA GLU A 281 10.67 -21.99 -30.54
C GLU A 281 9.53 -22.50 -31.39
N SER A 282 8.30 -22.23 -30.96
CA SER A 282 7.11 -22.44 -31.77
C SER A 282 6.46 -21.11 -32.14
N LYS A 283 6.05 -21.00 -33.41
CA LYS A 283 5.32 -19.83 -33.91
C LYS A 283 3.84 -20.17 -33.96
N ASN A 284 3.02 -19.33 -33.36
CA ASN A 284 1.59 -19.53 -33.33
C ASN A 284 0.88 -18.20 -33.22
N SER A 285 -0.01 -17.87 -34.15
CA SER A 285 -0.75 -16.60 -34.15
C SER A 285 -2.21 -16.72 -33.71
N THR A 286 -2.69 -17.94 -33.45
CA THR A 286 -4.11 -18.21 -33.14
C THR A 286 -4.35 -18.71 -31.73
N ASN A 287 -3.34 -19.31 -31.09
CA ASN A 287 -3.48 -19.82 -29.74
C ASN A 287 -3.54 -18.70 -28.70
N THR A 288 -4.12 -19.05 -27.56
CA THR A 288 -4.18 -18.21 -26.37
C THR A 288 -3.50 -18.89 -25.19
N ILE A 289 -3.15 -18.10 -24.18
CA ILE A 289 -2.58 -18.55 -22.91
C ILE A 289 -3.20 -17.76 -21.76
N GLY A 290 -3.38 -18.38 -20.60
CA GLY A 290 -3.84 -17.71 -19.38
C GLY A 290 -3.81 -18.69 -18.21
N ALA A 291 -4.10 -18.20 -17.01
CA ALA A 291 -4.15 -19.03 -15.81
C ALA A 291 -5.16 -20.19 -15.95
N ALA A 292 -4.98 -21.22 -15.10
CA ALA A 292 -5.79 -22.43 -15.15
C ALA A 292 -7.28 -22.15 -14.95
N SER A 293 -7.62 -21.18 -14.10
CA SER A 293 -8.99 -20.73 -13.86
C SER A 293 -9.74 -20.41 -15.16
N GLU A 294 -10.97 -20.92 -15.30
CA GLU A 294 -11.81 -20.71 -16.48
C GLU A 294 -12.18 -19.22 -16.69
N ASP A 295 -12.25 -18.46 -15.59
CA ASP A 295 -12.56 -17.03 -15.59
C ASP A 295 -11.34 -16.16 -15.91
N ALA A 296 -10.13 -16.73 -15.96
CA ALA A 296 -8.91 -15.97 -16.23
C ALA A 296 -8.85 -15.50 -17.69
N ALA A 297 -8.48 -14.23 -17.86
CA ALA A 297 -8.32 -13.63 -19.18
C ALA A 297 -7.28 -14.40 -20.02
N LYS A 298 -7.67 -14.83 -21.22
CA LYS A 298 -6.79 -15.52 -22.16
C LYS A 298 -6.13 -14.53 -23.13
N LEU A 299 -4.81 -14.59 -23.25
CA LEU A 299 -3.96 -13.71 -24.03
C LEU A 299 -3.52 -14.36 -25.33
N LYS A 300 -3.59 -13.64 -26.46
CA LYS A 300 -3.01 -14.11 -27.73
C LYS A 300 -1.51 -13.88 -27.75
N TYR A 301 -0.76 -14.83 -28.31
CA TYR A 301 0.69 -14.69 -28.58
C TYR A 301 1.00 -14.95 -30.06
N ASP A 302 2.23 -14.66 -30.47
CA ASP A 302 2.79 -14.95 -31.81
C ASP A 302 3.90 -15.99 -31.76
N VAL A 303 4.66 -16.02 -30.65
CA VAL A 303 5.81 -16.91 -30.45
C VAL A 303 5.79 -17.42 -29.02
N MET A 304 6.05 -18.72 -28.86
CA MET A 304 6.37 -19.35 -27.59
C MET A 304 7.81 -19.85 -27.67
N LEU A 305 8.60 -19.55 -26.65
CA LEU A 305 9.94 -20.10 -26.45
C LEU A 305 9.92 -20.98 -25.21
N SER A 306 10.20 -22.27 -25.37
CA SER A 306 10.42 -23.21 -24.28
C SER A 306 11.91 -23.28 -23.94
N ILE A 307 12.21 -23.29 -22.65
CA ILE A 307 13.56 -23.40 -22.10
C ILE A 307 13.57 -24.47 -21.01
N ASN A 308 14.40 -25.49 -21.19
CA ASN A 308 14.64 -26.51 -20.18
C ASN A 308 16.14 -26.76 -20.00
N THR A 309 16.53 -27.24 -18.82
CA THR A 309 17.85 -27.84 -18.63
C THR A 309 17.83 -29.26 -19.15
N LYS A 310 18.98 -29.81 -19.55
CA LYS A 310 19.06 -31.20 -20.03
C LYS A 310 18.65 -32.24 -18.98
N ASP A 311 18.67 -31.86 -17.71
CA ASP A 311 18.46 -32.74 -16.56
C ASP A 311 17.09 -32.53 -15.89
N MET A 312 16.18 -31.74 -16.50
CA MET A 312 14.84 -31.50 -15.98
C MET A 312 13.80 -31.76 -17.05
N ASP A 313 12.72 -32.45 -16.68
CA ASP A 313 11.53 -32.61 -17.52
C ASP A 313 10.71 -31.32 -17.57
N ASP A 314 10.80 -30.50 -16.51
CA ASP A 314 10.12 -29.21 -16.42
C ASP A 314 10.70 -28.18 -17.40
N ALA A 315 9.82 -27.28 -17.85
CA ALA A 315 10.17 -26.22 -18.79
C ALA A 315 9.70 -24.85 -18.31
N TYR A 316 10.43 -23.83 -18.71
CA TYR A 316 10.00 -22.45 -18.62
C TYR A 316 9.54 -21.97 -19.98
N LEU A 317 8.27 -21.59 -20.06
CA LEU A 317 7.62 -21.14 -21.29
C LEU A 317 7.52 -19.61 -21.29
N PHE A 318 8.04 -18.99 -22.35
CA PHE A 318 8.00 -17.54 -22.55
C PHE A 318 7.14 -17.23 -23.75
N TYR A 319 6.12 -16.40 -23.56
CA TYR A 319 5.15 -16.06 -24.61
C TYR A 319 5.32 -14.62 -25.06
N PHE A 320 5.41 -14.41 -26.36
CA PHE A 320 5.66 -13.10 -26.96
C PHE A 320 4.52 -12.70 -27.91
N LYS A 321 4.14 -11.43 -27.86
CA LYS A 321 3.28 -10.77 -28.85
C LYS A 321 4.02 -9.57 -29.41
N ASN A 322 4.12 -9.44 -30.74
CA ASN A 322 4.86 -8.34 -31.37
C ASN A 322 6.28 -8.15 -30.79
N ASN A 323 6.99 -9.25 -30.50
CA ASN A 323 8.34 -9.28 -29.89
C ASN A 323 8.44 -8.74 -28.44
N GLN A 324 7.31 -8.50 -27.77
CA GLN A 324 7.25 -8.15 -26.35
C GLN A 324 6.83 -9.36 -25.51
N LEU A 325 7.50 -9.58 -24.38
CA LEU A 325 7.15 -10.63 -23.45
C LEU A 325 5.82 -10.30 -22.75
N ILE A 326 4.84 -11.19 -22.90
CA ILE A 326 3.49 -10.98 -22.34
C ILE A 326 3.14 -12.00 -21.26
N ALA A 327 3.75 -13.18 -21.26
CA ALA A 327 3.55 -14.17 -20.21
C ALA A 327 4.80 -15.02 -20.00
N VAL A 328 4.96 -15.52 -18.78
CA VAL A 328 5.98 -16.52 -18.42
C VAL A 328 5.32 -17.58 -17.55
N GLN A 329 5.59 -18.86 -17.84
CA GLN A 329 5.00 -19.99 -17.13
C GLN A 329 6.08 -21.03 -16.79
N TYR A 330 5.99 -21.59 -15.60
CA TYR A 330 6.61 -22.85 -15.22
C TYR A 330 5.68 -23.98 -15.60
N PHE A 331 6.17 -24.88 -16.43
CA PHE A 331 5.39 -25.98 -17.00
C PHE A 331 6.00 -27.30 -16.53
N ILE A 332 5.19 -28.08 -15.82
CA ILE A 332 5.50 -29.45 -15.43
C ILE A 332 4.76 -30.36 -16.41
N PRO A 333 5.47 -31.18 -17.20
CA PRO A 333 4.83 -32.09 -18.14
C PRO A 333 4.05 -33.18 -17.40
N CYS A 334 2.89 -33.48 -17.97
CA CYS A 334 2.31 -34.82 -17.95
C CYS A 334 2.99 -35.66 -19.05
#